data_AF-A0A2D5H3H4-F1
#
_entry.id   AF-A0A2D5H3H4-F1
#
_cell.length_a   1.000
_cell.length_b   1.000
_cell.length_c   1.000
_cell.angle_alpha   90.00
_cell.angle_beta   90.00
_cell.angle_gamma   90.00
#
_symmetry.space_group_name_H-M   'P 1'
#
loop_
_entity.id
_entity.type
_entity.pdbx_description
1 polymer ?
#
loop_
_entity_poly.entity_id
_entity_poly.type
_entity_poly.pdbx_seq_one_letter_code
_entity_poly.pdbx_strand_id
1 'polypeptide(L)'
;MAKLPVTYKHDPVRVETVEDIWDIIDEICEPSKEFTDGQTMFHTVPFFADCNHIIEEWMVQMITEYNYVTRFNISMGELDNVSAHRLDCFSIIDREMNACMEEKAKKETDG
;
A
#
# COMPACT_ATOMS: atom_id res chain seq x y z
N MET A 1 -18.06 -23.35 -2.07
CA MET A 1 -16.83 -22.60 -2.35
C MET A 1 -17.22 -21.21 -2.78
N ALA A 2 -16.80 -20.17 -2.04
CA ALA A 2 -17.01 -18.79 -2.45
C ALA A 2 -16.02 -18.46 -3.58
N LYS A 3 -16.51 -17.86 -4.67
CA LYS A 3 -15.63 -17.28 -5.70
C LYS A 3 -15.25 -15.89 -5.24
N LEU A 4 -13.96 -15.60 -5.13
CA LEU A 4 -13.51 -14.24 -4.84
C LEU A 4 -13.63 -13.42 -6.13
N PRO A 5 -14.35 -12.28 -6.12
CA PRO A 5 -14.58 -11.47 -7.32
C PRO A 5 -13.32 -10.71 -7.79
N VAL A 6 -12.18 -10.91 -7.13
CA VAL A 6 -10.95 -10.12 -7.24
C VAL A 6 -9.81 -10.82 -7.97
N THR A 7 -9.85 -12.15 -8.15
CA THR A 7 -8.79 -12.88 -8.88
C THR A 7 -9.07 -12.93 -10.38
N TYR A 8 -8.06 -12.67 -11.22
CA TYR A 8 -8.14 -12.75 -12.68
C TYR A 8 -8.41 -14.16 -13.18
N LYS A 9 -7.93 -15.17 -12.45
CA LYS A 9 -8.13 -16.58 -12.82
C LYS A 9 -9.53 -17.10 -12.49
N HIS A 10 -10.34 -16.35 -11.72
CA HIS A 10 -11.67 -16.74 -11.25
C HIS A 10 -11.76 -18.13 -10.59
N ASP A 11 -10.62 -18.67 -10.17
CA ASP A 11 -10.55 -19.92 -9.44
C ASP A 11 -11.04 -19.70 -8.01
N PRO A 12 -11.74 -20.67 -7.40
CA PRO A 12 -12.13 -20.59 -6.01
C PRO A 12 -10.88 -20.67 -5.12
N VAL A 13 -10.33 -19.52 -4.75
CA VAL A 13 -9.23 -19.43 -3.79
C VAL A 13 -9.78 -19.46 -2.37
N ARG A 14 -9.13 -20.24 -1.50
CA ARG A 14 -9.43 -20.31 -0.08
C ARG A 14 -8.27 -19.65 0.66
N VAL A 15 -8.54 -18.52 1.29
CA VAL A 15 -7.54 -17.81 2.10
C VAL A 15 -7.45 -18.50 3.45
N GLU A 16 -6.38 -19.25 3.70
CA GLU A 16 -6.13 -19.96 4.96
C GLU A 16 -4.91 -19.42 5.69
N THR A 17 -3.93 -18.90 4.96
CA THR A 17 -2.62 -18.43 5.44
C THR A 17 -2.33 -16.99 5.03
N VAL A 18 -1.30 -16.38 5.62
CA VAL A 18 -0.84 -15.04 5.24
C VAL A 18 -0.20 -15.07 3.85
N GLU A 19 0.47 -16.17 3.52
CA GLU A 19 1.03 -16.42 2.19
C GLU A 19 -0.06 -16.42 1.11
N ASP A 20 -1.23 -17.02 1.37
CA ASP A 20 -2.36 -16.96 0.42
C ASP A 20 -2.84 -15.51 0.17
N ILE A 21 -2.72 -14.64 1.17
CA ILE A 21 -3.06 -13.22 1.02
C ILE A 21 -2.06 -12.54 0.09
N TRP A 22 -0.76 -12.78 0.28
CA TRP A 22 0.30 -12.23 -0.56
C TRP A 22 0.23 -12.73 -2.01
N ASP A 23 -0.05 -14.02 -2.22
CA ASP A 23 -0.22 -14.58 -3.57
C ASP A 23 -1.35 -13.90 -4.35
N ILE A 24 -2.46 -13.57 -3.67
CA ILE A 24 -3.57 -12.82 -4.29
C ILE A 24 -3.15 -11.36 -4.54
N ILE A 25 -2.43 -10.73 -3.59
CA ILE A 25 -1.92 -9.36 -3.76
C ILE A 25 -0.99 -9.27 -4.98
N ASP A 26 -0.07 -10.21 -5.15
CA ASP A 26 0.84 -10.25 -6.28
C ASP A 26 0.06 -10.39 -7.61
N GLU A 27 -0.99 -11.24 -7.64
CA GLU A 27 -1.85 -11.39 -8.82
C GLU A 27 -2.62 -10.10 -9.18
N ILE A 28 -3.15 -9.38 -8.18
CA ILE A 28 -3.96 -8.18 -8.43
C ILE A 28 -3.13 -6.91 -8.68
N CYS A 29 -1.88 -6.89 -8.24
CA CYS A 29 -0.94 -5.79 -8.47
C CYS A 29 -0.18 -5.91 -9.81
N GLU A 30 -0.03 -7.12 -10.38
CA GLU A 30 0.61 -7.34 -11.69
C GLU A 30 0.04 -6.53 -12.88
N PRO A 31 -1.28 -6.23 -12.99
CA PRO A 31 -1.88 -5.70 -14.23
C PRO A 31 -2.42 -4.26 -14.19
N SER A 32 -2.37 -3.52 -13.08
CA SER A 32 -2.97 -2.18 -12.99
C SER A 32 -2.05 -1.09 -13.53
N LYS A 33 -2.42 -0.45 -14.66
CA LYS A 33 -1.78 0.79 -15.14
C LYS A 33 -2.47 2.07 -14.65
N GLU A 34 -3.66 1.93 -14.07
CA GLU A 34 -4.55 3.06 -13.77
C GLU A 34 -4.45 3.51 -12.31
N PHE A 35 -4.21 2.57 -11.40
CA PHE A 35 -4.04 2.80 -9.97
C PHE A 35 -2.68 2.30 -9.50
N THR A 36 -2.13 2.98 -8.50
CA THR A 36 -0.95 2.53 -7.77
C THR A 36 -1.24 1.23 -7.00
N ASP A 37 -0.18 0.54 -6.57
CA ASP A 37 -0.30 -0.70 -5.81
C ASP A 37 -1.06 -0.45 -4.50
N GLY A 38 -0.76 0.65 -3.80
CA GLY A 38 -1.43 1.01 -2.56
C GLY A 38 -2.94 1.26 -2.75
N GLN A 39 -3.33 1.97 -3.81
CA GLN A 39 -4.74 2.17 -4.16
C GLN A 39 -5.44 0.87 -4.52
N THR A 40 -4.78 0.01 -5.29
CA THR A 40 -5.30 -1.30 -5.67
C THR A 40 -5.55 -2.14 -4.42
N MET A 41 -4.56 -2.25 -3.55
CA MET A 41 -4.65 -2.99 -2.29
C MET A 41 -5.75 -2.43 -1.38
N PHE A 42 -5.85 -1.11 -1.24
CA PHE A 42 -6.87 -0.45 -0.42
C PHE A 42 -8.30 -0.81 -0.85
N HIS A 43 -8.53 -0.88 -2.16
CA HIS A 43 -9.85 -1.21 -2.70
C HIS A 43 -10.15 -2.70 -2.76
N THR A 44 -9.15 -3.57 -2.81
CA THR A 44 -9.35 -5.00 -3.10
C THR A 44 -9.16 -5.91 -1.90
N VAL A 45 -8.12 -5.69 -1.09
CA VAL A 45 -7.75 -6.55 0.05
C VAL A 45 -8.89 -6.74 1.06
N PRO A 46 -9.63 -5.68 1.45
CA PRO A 46 -10.73 -5.83 2.42
C PRO A 46 -11.86 -6.78 1.99
N PHE A 47 -11.95 -7.14 0.70
CA PHE A 47 -12.96 -8.07 0.21
C PHE A 47 -12.63 -9.53 0.48
N PHE A 48 -11.37 -9.87 0.77
CA PHE A 48 -10.94 -11.25 0.93
C PHE A 48 -10.04 -11.51 2.15
N ALA A 49 -9.49 -10.47 2.78
CA ALA A 49 -8.63 -10.61 3.96
C ALA A 49 -8.78 -9.45 4.94
N ASP A 50 -8.52 -9.72 6.23
CA ASP A 50 -8.30 -8.66 7.23
C ASP A 50 -6.88 -8.10 7.05
N CYS A 51 -6.78 -6.80 6.73
CA CYS A 51 -5.51 -6.13 6.49
C CYS A 51 -4.56 -6.17 7.70
N ASN A 52 -5.07 -6.37 8.93
CA ASN A 52 -4.23 -6.51 10.12
C ASN A 52 -3.30 -7.74 10.05
N HIS A 53 -3.58 -8.71 9.18
CA HIS A 53 -2.71 -9.87 8.97
C HIS A 53 -1.42 -9.56 8.21
N ILE A 54 -1.40 -8.48 7.43
CA ILE A 54 -0.27 -8.09 6.58
C ILE A 54 0.39 -6.78 7.03
N ILE A 55 -0.22 -6.06 7.98
CA ILE A 55 0.36 -4.85 8.57
C ILE A 55 1.31 -5.26 9.69
N GLU A 56 2.59 -5.02 9.48
CA GLU A 56 3.62 -5.24 10.48
C GLU A 56 3.95 -3.95 11.26
N GLU A 57 4.49 -4.10 12.47
CA GLU A 57 4.82 -2.97 13.34
C GLU A 57 5.81 -1.99 12.68
N TRP A 58 6.81 -2.52 11.96
CA TRP A 58 7.80 -1.70 11.29
C TRP A 58 7.18 -0.78 10.22
N MET A 59 6.09 -1.21 9.58
CA MET A 59 5.38 -0.39 8.58
C MET A 59 4.75 0.84 9.25
N VAL A 60 4.14 0.64 10.42
CA VAL A 60 3.56 1.73 11.23
C VAL A 60 4.63 2.67 11.75
N GLN A 61 5.79 2.14 12.15
CA GLN A 61 6.94 2.93 12.56
C GLN A 61 7.44 3.80 11.39
N MET A 62 7.57 3.25 10.17
CA MET A 62 7.99 4.02 8.99
C MET A 62 7.02 5.16 8.65
N ILE A 63 5.70 4.92 8.73
CA ILE A 63 4.69 5.98 8.53
C ILE A 63 4.83 7.09 9.59
N THR A 64 5.09 6.70 10.83
CA THR A 64 5.26 7.65 11.95
C THR A 64 6.52 8.49 11.75
N GLU A 65 7.63 7.86 11.40
CA GLU A 65 8.89 8.54 11.10
C GLU A 65 8.76 9.47 9.90
N TYR A 66 8.07 9.04 8.83
CA TYR A 66 7.79 9.88 7.67
C TYR A 66 7.07 11.18 8.08
N ASN A 67 6.06 11.07 8.96
CA ASN A 67 5.35 12.25 9.48
C ASN A 67 6.24 13.15 10.33
N TYR A 68 7.14 12.60 11.15
CA TYR A 68 8.11 13.38 11.92
C TYR A 68 9.05 14.19 11.04
N VAL A 69 9.53 13.59 9.96
CA VAL A 69 10.45 14.24 9.03
C VAL A 69 9.72 15.30 8.21
N THR A 70 8.57 14.96 7.63
CA THR A 70 7.86 15.86 6.70
C THR A 70 7.04 16.96 7.38
N ARG A 71 6.42 16.69 8.54
CA ARG A 71 5.55 17.67 9.23
C ARG A 71 6.27 18.45 10.31
N PHE A 72 7.23 17.84 11.00
CA PHE A 72 7.93 18.45 12.12
C PHE A 72 9.38 18.83 11.78
N ASN A 73 9.81 18.61 10.53
CA ASN A 73 11.14 18.93 10.03
C ASN A 73 12.27 18.32 10.88
N ILE A 74 12.02 17.12 11.41
CA ILE A 74 13.02 16.37 12.17
C ILE A 74 14.02 15.78 11.17
N SER A 75 15.31 16.04 11.39
CA SER A 75 16.38 15.50 10.53
C SER A 75 16.46 13.97 10.64
N MET A 76 16.61 13.29 9.50
CA MET A 76 16.87 11.86 9.44
C MET A 76 18.31 11.45 9.77
N GLY A 77 19.18 12.44 10.00
CA GLY A 77 20.62 12.25 10.15
C GLY A 77 21.40 12.87 9.00
N GLU A 78 22.70 12.59 8.96
CA GLU A 78 23.56 12.98 7.83
C GLU A 78 23.32 12.05 6.63
N LEU A 79 23.48 12.58 5.41
CA LEU A 79 23.21 11.85 4.17
C LEU A 79 23.97 10.51 4.11
N ASP A 80 25.22 10.48 4.57
CA ASP A 80 26.08 9.29 4.56
C ASP A 80 25.65 8.23 5.58
N ASN A 81 24.82 8.60 6.55
CA ASN A 81 24.39 7.74 7.66
C ASN A 81 22.91 7.33 7.55
N VAL A 82 22.19 7.82 6.54
CA VAL A 82 20.75 7.55 6.39
C VAL A 82 20.54 6.15 5.80
N SER A 83 19.56 5.42 6.34
CA SER A 83 19.24 4.08 5.86
C SER A 83 18.59 4.14 4.47
N ALA A 84 19.18 3.44 3.50
CA ALA A 84 18.61 3.31 2.16
C ALA A 84 17.19 2.73 2.20
N HIS A 85 16.96 1.72 3.04
CA HIS A 85 15.63 1.12 3.22
C HIS A 85 14.59 2.14 3.71
N ARG A 86 14.96 3.04 4.64
CA ARG A 86 14.05 4.09 5.12
C ARG A 86 13.71 5.08 4.01
N LEU A 87 14.70 5.47 3.20
CA LEU A 87 14.48 6.35 2.05
C LEU A 87 13.57 5.71 1.00
N ASP A 88 13.73 4.42 0.73
CA ASP A 88 12.86 3.68 -0.19
C ASP A 88 11.43 3.65 0.34
N CYS A 89 11.23 3.32 1.62
CA CYS A 89 9.91 3.37 2.27
C CYS A 89 9.29 4.77 2.20
N PHE A 90 10.06 5.82 2.47
CA PHE A 90 9.58 7.20 2.40
C PHE A 90 9.17 7.58 0.98
N SER A 91 9.91 7.11 -0.02
CA SER A 91 9.61 7.34 -1.44
C SER A 91 8.32 6.63 -1.86
N ILE A 92 8.04 5.44 -1.30
CA ILE A 92 6.76 4.74 -1.51
C ILE A 92 5.63 5.55 -0.87
N ILE A 93 5.77 5.92 0.41
CA ILE A 93 4.73 6.68 1.14
C ILE A 93 4.40 8.00 0.43
N ASP A 94 5.40 8.76 -0.01
CA ASP A 94 5.18 10.04 -0.69
C ASP A 94 4.46 9.86 -2.03
N ARG A 95 4.83 8.84 -2.81
CA ARG A 95 4.16 8.52 -4.08
C ARG A 95 2.68 8.20 -3.89
N GLU A 96 2.38 7.34 -2.92
CA GLU A 96 1.01 6.93 -2.60
C GLU A 96 0.16 8.10 -2.07
N MET A 97 0.74 8.93 -1.20
CA MET A 97 0.08 10.14 -0.70
C MET A 97 -0.25 11.12 -1.83
N ASN A 98 0.68 11.36 -2.75
CA ASN A 98 0.47 12.25 -3.89
C ASN A 98 -0.61 11.70 -4.83
N ALA A 99 -0.60 10.40 -5.12
CA ALA A 99 -1.64 9.75 -5.93
C ALA A 99 -3.04 9.91 -5.29
N CYS A 100 -3.15 9.71 -3.97
CA CYS A 100 -4.41 9.93 -3.24
C CYS A 100 -4.90 11.39 -3.31
N MET A 101 -3.99 12.35 -3.19
CA MET A 101 -4.31 13.77 -3.26
C MET A 101 -4.76 14.19 -4.67
N GLU A 102 -4.13 13.66 -5.72
CA GLU A 102 -4.54 13.88 -7.11
C GLU A 102 -5.94 13.33 -7.40
N GLU A 103 -6.24 12.11 -6.93
CA GLU A 103 -7.58 11.54 -7.07
C GLU A 103 -8.64 12.36 -6.35
N LYS A 104 -8.33 12.84 -5.15
CA LYS A 104 -9.23 13.71 -4.39
C LYS A 104 -9.50 15.01 -5.14
N ALA A 105 -8.47 15.65 -5.70
CA ALA A 105 -8.61 16.88 -6.48
C ALA A 105 -9.44 16.67 -7.76
N LYS A 106 -9.27 15.53 -8.46
CA LYS A 106 -10.09 15.18 -9.63
C LYS A 106 -11.58 15.06 -9.26
N LYS A 107 -11.88 14.36 -8.16
CA LYS A 107 -13.26 14.19 -7.65
C LYS A 107 -13.92 15.52 -7.24
N GLU A 108 -13.14 16.49 -6.76
CA GLU A 108 -13.64 17.84 -6.40
C GLU A 108 -13.84 18.76 -7.62
N THR A 109 -13.22 18.46 -8.77
CA THR A 109 -13.33 19.27 -9.99
C THR A 109 -14.47 18.82 -10.90
N ASP A 110 -14.84 17.53 -10.83
CA ASP A 110 -15.92 16.92 -11.62
C ASP A 110 -17.31 16.96 -10.94
N GLY A 111 -17.44 17.61 -9.77
CA GLY A 111 -18.69 17.77 -9.00
C GLY A 111 -19.18 19.22 -8.96
#